data_AF-A0AAD5JKQ2-F1
#
_entry.id   AF-A0AAD5JKQ2-F1
#
_cell.length_a   1.000
_cell.length_b   1.000
_cell.length_c   1.000
_cell.angle_alpha   90.00
_cell.angle_beta   90.00
_cell.angle_gamma   90.00
#
_symmetry.space_group_name_H-M   'P 1'
#
loop_
_entity.id
_entity.type
_entity.pdbx_description
1 polymer ?
#
loop_
_entity_poly.entity_id
_entity_poly.type
_entity_poly.pdbx_seq_one_letter_code
_entity_poly.pdbx_strand_id
1 'polypeptide(L)'
;MFTSGSGSMSKIEKTFILQRREQLDEEIAKMFYFRGLPFHLSRNSYYRSSYNFATSHSLPGYMPSRYNALRTTLLQREKENVHRLLALIHAKWSEKGVSIVNDVSDKQPSALFLSLSPISKSINFSLSFRKKVMETFLFTSESVNEGHPDKICDQVSDAILDACLEQDPESKVACETCTKTNMVMVFGEITTKAKVNYEKIVRDTCREIGFVSADVGLDADNCKVLVNIEEQSPDIAQGVHGHLSKRPEDIGAGDQGHMFGYATDETAELMPLTHVLATKLGAKLTEVRKNKTCPWLRPDGKTQVTVEYRNDGGAMVPVRVHTILISTQHDETVTNEQIARDLKEHVIKPVIPTQYLDDKTIFHLNPSGRFVIGGPHGDAGLTGRKIIIDTYGGWGAHGGGAFSGKDPTKVDRSGAYIVRQAAKSVVASGLARRCIVQVSYAIGVPEPLSVFVDTYKTGKIPDKDILVLIKENFDFRPGMIAINLDLKRGGNLRYQKTAAYGHFGRDDPDFTWETVKILKPSRA
;
A
#
# COMPACT_ATOMS: atom_id res chain seq x y z
N MET A 1 -4.92 -3.48 66.96
CA MET A 1 -4.95 -4.93 66.67
C MET A 1 -6.08 -5.18 65.70
N PHE A 2 -5.76 -5.65 64.48
CA PHE A 2 -6.65 -6.26 63.48
C PHE A 2 -7.85 -5.40 62.97
N THR A 3 -8.31 -5.41 61.71
CA THR A 3 -8.24 -6.44 60.65
C THR A 3 -8.53 -5.81 59.28
N SER A 4 -7.96 -6.46 58.26
CA SER A 4 -8.24 -6.43 56.82
C SER A 4 -9.71 -6.54 56.41
N GLY A 5 -10.09 -5.87 55.32
CA GLY A 5 -11.30 -6.13 54.55
C GLY A 5 -11.08 -5.86 53.06
N SER A 6 -10.50 -6.82 52.35
CA SER A 6 -10.38 -6.83 50.89
C SER A 6 -11.75 -7.08 50.24
N GLY A 7 -12.37 -6.03 49.70
CA GLY A 7 -13.52 -6.15 48.82
C GLY A 7 -13.09 -6.59 47.42
N SER A 8 -13.16 -7.88 47.11
CA SER A 8 -12.97 -8.36 45.75
C SER A 8 -14.10 -7.84 44.85
N MET A 9 -13.79 -6.96 43.91
CA MET A 9 -14.71 -6.57 42.82
C MET A 9 -15.29 -7.83 42.17
N SER A 10 -16.62 -7.89 42.05
CA SER A 10 -17.30 -9.03 41.47
C SER A 10 -16.89 -9.20 40.00
N LYS A 11 -16.94 -10.45 39.49
CA LYS A 11 -16.60 -10.75 38.09
C LYS A 11 -17.47 -9.95 37.12
N ILE A 12 -18.71 -9.63 37.51
CA ILE A 12 -19.66 -8.81 36.75
C ILE A 12 -19.21 -7.34 36.70
N GLU A 13 -18.75 -6.75 37.80
CA GLU A 13 -18.20 -5.39 37.80
C GLU A 13 -16.93 -5.27 36.97
N LYS A 14 -16.05 -6.28 37.00
CA LYS A 14 -14.85 -6.30 36.14
C LYS A 14 -15.23 -6.34 34.66
N THR A 15 -16.18 -7.17 34.28
CA THR A 15 -16.65 -7.27 32.88
C THR A 15 -17.40 -6.02 32.43
N PHE A 16 -18.22 -5.42 33.30
CA PHE A 16 -18.93 -4.17 33.01
C PHE A 16 -17.97 -2.98 32.84
N ILE A 17 -16.95 -2.88 33.68
CA ILE A 17 -15.92 -1.84 33.58
C ILE A 17 -15.08 -2.04 32.31
N LEU A 18 -14.74 -3.28 31.93
CA LEU A 18 -14.05 -3.57 30.67
C LEU A 18 -14.87 -3.18 29.45
N GLN A 19 -16.17 -3.54 29.41
CA GLN A 19 -17.06 -3.17 28.29
C GLN A 19 -17.28 -1.65 28.19
N ARG A 20 -17.41 -0.95 29.32
CA ARG A 20 -17.50 0.52 29.36
C ARG A 20 -16.23 1.20 28.87
N ARG A 21 -15.07 0.58 29.14
CA ARG A 21 -13.76 1.08 28.73
C ARG A 21 -13.50 0.84 27.25
N GLU A 22 -13.88 -0.32 26.71
CA GLU A 22 -13.86 -0.59 25.27
C GLU A 22 -14.80 0.33 24.49
N GLN A 23 -16.02 0.58 24.98
CA GLN A 23 -16.94 1.54 24.37
C GLN A 23 -16.41 2.97 24.39
N LEU A 24 -15.70 3.36 25.46
CA LEU A 24 -15.08 4.68 25.57
C LEU A 24 -13.90 4.82 24.59
N ASP A 25 -13.04 3.80 24.50
CA ASP A 25 -11.91 3.79 23.58
C ASP A 25 -12.38 3.77 22.11
N GLU A 26 -13.49 3.08 21.82
CA GLU A 26 -14.13 3.08 20.50
C GLU A 26 -14.71 4.45 20.13
N GLU A 27 -15.37 5.15 21.06
CA GLU A 27 -15.87 6.51 20.84
C GLU A 27 -14.74 7.53 20.68
N ILE A 28 -13.66 7.39 21.44
CA ILE A 28 -12.45 8.22 21.30
C ILE A 28 -11.82 7.98 19.92
N ALA A 29 -11.68 6.72 19.48
CA ALA A 29 -11.16 6.39 18.16
C ALA A 29 -12.07 6.93 17.04
N LYS A 30 -13.40 6.85 17.19
CA LYS A 30 -14.36 7.46 16.25
C LYS A 30 -14.22 8.97 16.19
N MET A 31 -13.97 9.65 17.31
CA MET A 31 -13.73 11.09 17.33
C MET A 31 -12.44 11.47 16.59
N PHE A 32 -11.37 10.69 16.71
CA PHE A 32 -10.12 10.93 15.96
C PHE A 32 -10.26 10.61 14.46
N TYR A 33 -10.99 9.55 14.11
CA TYR A 33 -11.09 9.06 12.73
C TYR A 33 -12.13 9.82 11.90
N PHE A 34 -13.28 10.18 12.50
CA PHE A 34 -14.39 10.81 11.75
C PHE A 34 -14.45 12.35 11.87
N ARG A 35 -13.73 12.98 12.80
CA ARG A 35 -13.79 14.45 13.00
C ARG A 35 -12.49 15.21 12.71
N GLY A 36 -11.55 14.59 11.99
CA GLY A 36 -10.58 15.31 11.17
C GLY A 36 -9.51 16.15 11.90
N LEU A 37 -9.07 15.75 13.10
CA LEU A 37 -7.89 16.35 13.71
C LEU A 37 -6.60 15.60 13.30
N PRO A 38 -5.60 16.26 12.71
CA PRO A 38 -4.38 15.61 12.27
C PRO A 38 -3.57 14.96 13.42
N PHE A 39 -3.10 13.74 13.21
CA PHE A 39 -2.30 12.95 14.17
C PHE A 39 -1.10 13.71 14.76
N HIS A 40 -0.50 14.66 14.02
CA HIS A 40 0.67 15.41 14.48
C HIS A 40 0.38 16.39 15.63
N LEU A 41 -0.86 16.86 15.79
CA LEU A 41 -1.24 17.74 16.92
C LEU A 41 -1.32 16.99 18.25
N SER A 42 -1.50 15.67 18.23
CA SER A 42 -1.46 14.81 19.43
C SER A 42 -0.07 14.70 20.06
N ARG A 43 0.99 15.05 19.30
CA ARG A 43 2.39 15.06 19.76
C ARG A 43 2.81 16.38 20.41
N ASN A 44 1.99 17.43 20.31
CA ASN A 44 2.30 18.71 20.96
C ASN A 44 1.99 18.61 22.47
N SER A 45 3.02 18.84 23.28
CA SER A 45 3.00 18.68 24.73
C SER A 45 1.94 19.52 25.43
N TYR A 46 1.56 20.67 24.85
CA TYR A 46 0.53 21.55 25.40
C TYR A 46 -0.87 20.91 25.40
N TYR A 47 -1.24 20.26 24.29
CA TYR A 47 -2.54 19.61 24.16
C TYR A 47 -2.61 18.30 24.93
N ARG A 48 -1.49 17.57 25.01
CA ARG A 48 -1.41 16.33 25.79
C ARG A 48 -1.54 16.58 27.30
N SER A 49 -0.89 17.63 27.82
CA SER A 49 -1.02 18.02 29.24
C SER A 49 -2.41 18.54 29.57
N SER A 50 -3.03 19.33 28.68
CA SER A 50 -4.38 19.84 28.86
C SER A 50 -5.44 18.72 28.81
N TYR A 51 -5.26 17.76 27.90
CA TYR A 51 -6.12 16.58 27.80
C TYR A 51 -5.99 15.69 29.03
N ASN A 52 -4.76 15.35 29.44
CA ASN A 52 -4.52 14.54 30.64
C ASN A 52 -5.08 15.20 31.90
N PHE A 53 -4.99 16.53 32.03
CA PHE A 53 -5.57 17.28 33.13
C PHE A 53 -7.10 17.19 33.15
N ALA A 54 -7.74 17.43 31.99
CA ALA A 54 -9.20 17.35 31.86
C ALA A 54 -9.76 15.95 32.13
N THR A 55 -9.06 14.89 31.67
CA THR A 55 -9.46 13.51 31.91
C THR A 55 -9.19 13.05 33.34
N SER A 56 -8.11 13.51 33.98
CA SER A 56 -7.81 13.16 35.37
C SER A 56 -8.72 13.86 36.37
N HIS A 57 -9.29 15.01 36.00
CA HIS A 57 -10.19 15.79 36.87
C HIS A 57 -11.65 15.73 36.43
N SER A 58 -11.98 14.89 35.44
CA SER A 58 -13.34 14.64 34.94
C SER A 58 -14.13 15.92 34.65
N LEU A 59 -13.48 16.95 34.10
CA LEU A 59 -14.08 18.27 33.87
C LEU A 59 -15.00 18.23 32.65
N PRO A 60 -16.34 18.24 32.81
CA PRO A 60 -17.26 18.18 31.67
C PRO A 60 -17.26 19.54 30.95
N GLY A 61 -17.08 19.55 29.64
CA GLY A 61 -17.21 20.77 28.81
C GLY A 61 -15.98 21.69 28.77
N TYR A 62 -14.80 21.22 29.18
CA TYR A 62 -13.57 22.02 29.08
C TYR A 62 -13.17 22.28 27.61
N MET A 63 -13.15 23.56 27.20
CA MET A 63 -12.50 24.01 25.97
C MET A 63 -11.16 24.69 26.31
N PRO A 64 -10.05 24.32 25.65
CA PRO A 64 -8.77 24.99 25.85
C PRO A 64 -8.86 26.48 25.55
N SER A 65 -8.19 27.29 26.38
CA SER A 65 -8.08 28.72 26.13
C SER A 65 -7.41 28.96 24.77
N ARG A 66 -8.02 29.84 23.94
CA ARG A 66 -7.70 30.16 22.53
C ARG A 66 -8.37 29.32 21.42
N TYR A 67 -9.31 28.42 21.71
CA TYR A 67 -10.16 27.81 20.66
C TYR A 67 -10.82 28.85 19.74
N ASN A 68 -11.24 29.99 20.30
CA ASN A 68 -11.85 31.11 19.56
C ASN A 68 -10.92 31.82 18.55
N ALA A 69 -9.63 31.48 18.49
CA ALA A 69 -8.69 32.03 17.51
C ALA A 69 -8.70 31.26 16.17
N LEU A 70 -9.38 30.11 16.09
CA LEU A 70 -9.52 29.34 14.85
C LEU A 70 -10.73 29.86 14.06
N ARG A 71 -10.55 30.96 13.33
CA ARG A 71 -11.53 31.46 12.35
C ARG A 71 -11.35 30.74 11.02
N THR A 72 -12.05 29.61 10.83
CA THR A 72 -12.41 29.16 9.48
C THR A 72 -13.92 28.96 9.41
N THR A 73 -14.51 29.44 8.32
CA THR A 73 -15.95 29.48 8.01
C THR A 73 -16.63 28.10 7.99
N LEU A 74 -15.86 27.01 8.04
CA LEU A 74 -16.38 25.63 8.15
C LEU A 74 -17.05 25.35 9.51
N LEU A 75 -16.52 25.88 10.62
CA LEU A 75 -17.01 25.57 11.96
C LEU A 75 -18.41 26.13 12.26
N GLN A 76 -18.80 27.21 11.57
CA GLN A 76 -20.08 27.88 11.82
C GLN A 76 -21.26 27.08 11.22
N ARG A 77 -21.08 26.50 10.02
CA ARG A 77 -22.02 25.56 9.40
C ARG A 77 -22.12 24.24 10.18
N GLU A 78 -20.99 23.74 10.67
CA GLU A 78 -20.97 22.53 11.49
C GLU A 78 -21.69 22.74 12.82
N LYS A 79 -21.54 23.91 13.43
CA LYS A 79 -22.24 24.28 14.67
C LYS A 79 -23.77 24.36 14.46
N GLU A 80 -24.22 24.91 13.32
CA GLU A 80 -25.65 24.92 12.96
C GLU A 80 -26.21 23.51 12.72
N ASN A 81 -25.44 22.63 12.06
CA ASN A 81 -25.84 21.24 11.84
C ASN A 81 -25.96 20.44 13.14
N VAL A 82 -25.03 20.64 14.08
CA VAL A 82 -25.10 20.03 15.41
C VAL A 82 -26.32 20.54 16.19
N HIS A 83 -26.61 21.85 16.13
CA HIS A 83 -27.81 22.40 16.78
C HIS A 83 -29.12 21.82 16.20
N ARG A 84 -29.22 21.62 14.87
CA ARG A 84 -30.38 20.94 14.26
C ARG A 84 -30.55 19.49 14.72
N LEU A 85 -29.46 18.74 14.79
CA LEU A 85 -29.47 17.35 15.25
C LEU A 85 -29.89 17.25 16.72
N LEU A 86 -29.39 18.14 17.57
CA LEU A 86 -29.75 18.18 18.99
C LEU A 86 -31.21 18.58 19.21
N ALA A 87 -31.76 19.48 18.38
CA ALA A 87 -33.18 19.86 18.46
C ALA A 87 -34.12 18.66 18.21
N LEU A 88 -33.79 17.79 17.24
CA LEU A 88 -34.55 16.56 16.96
C LEU A 88 -34.49 15.56 18.12
N ILE A 89 -33.34 15.47 18.78
CA ILE A 89 -33.14 14.60 19.94
C ILE A 89 -33.93 15.14 21.15
N HIS A 90 -33.86 16.45 21.40
CA HIS A 90 -34.61 17.10 22.48
C HIS A 90 -36.12 16.95 22.31
N ALA A 91 -36.63 17.07 21.08
CA ALA A 91 -38.05 16.85 20.79
C ALA A 91 -38.49 15.41 21.16
N LYS A 92 -37.70 14.40 20.76
CA LYS A 92 -37.96 12.99 21.11
C LYS A 92 -37.86 12.71 22.60
N TRP A 93 -36.98 13.38 23.32
CA TRP A 93 -36.83 13.23 24.77
C TRP A 93 -38.01 13.86 25.52
N SER A 94 -38.47 15.02 25.07
CA SER A 94 -39.65 15.68 25.62
C SER A 94 -40.92 14.83 25.44
N GLU A 95 -41.11 14.20 24.27
CA GLU A 95 -42.19 13.22 24.03
C GLU A 95 -42.16 12.00 24.97
N LYS A 96 -40.98 11.66 25.49
CA LYS A 96 -40.77 10.54 26.44
C LYS A 96 -40.77 10.99 27.90
N GLY A 97 -41.18 12.22 28.18
CA GLY A 97 -41.24 12.77 29.54
C GLY A 97 -39.86 13.04 30.16
N VAL A 98 -38.81 13.14 29.35
CA VAL A 98 -37.44 13.41 29.81
C VAL A 98 -37.14 14.89 29.63
N SER A 99 -37.03 15.62 30.73
CA SER A 99 -36.55 17.00 30.76
C SER A 99 -35.13 17.07 31.31
N ILE A 100 -34.22 17.76 30.60
CA ILE A 100 -32.87 18.05 31.10
C ILE A 100 -32.99 19.27 32.03
N VAL A 101 -32.68 19.09 33.31
CA VAL A 101 -32.49 20.21 34.24
C VAL A 101 -31.03 20.65 34.13
N ASN A 102 -30.80 21.93 33.80
CA ASN A 102 -29.49 22.54 33.91
C ASN A 102 -29.21 22.81 35.40
N ASP A 103 -28.43 21.94 36.05
CA ASP A 103 -28.04 22.15 37.45
C ASP A 103 -26.98 23.25 37.57
N VAL A 104 -27.43 24.43 38.00
CA VAL A 104 -26.63 25.41 38.73
C VAL A 104 -27.37 25.73 40.02
N SER A 105 -27.02 25.09 41.14
CA SER A 105 -26.97 25.68 42.50
C SER A 105 -26.84 24.63 43.61
N ASP A 106 -25.99 24.93 44.60
CA ASP A 106 -25.81 24.23 45.88
C ASP A 106 -27.10 24.06 46.72
N LYS A 107 -27.32 22.85 47.29
CA LYS A 107 -27.58 22.58 48.72
C LYS A 107 -27.93 21.10 48.97
N GLN A 108 -27.65 20.67 50.20
CA GLN A 108 -27.53 19.30 50.72
C GLN A 108 -28.89 18.55 50.97
N PRO A 109 -28.91 17.33 51.55
CA PRO A 109 -29.45 16.10 50.95
C PRO A 109 -30.87 15.71 51.44
N SER A 110 -31.54 14.80 50.73
CA SER A 110 -32.58 13.97 51.34
C SER A 110 -32.58 12.54 50.80
N ALA A 111 -32.63 11.60 51.72
CA ALA A 111 -32.68 10.16 51.50
C ALA A 111 -34.06 9.72 51.02
N LEU A 112 -34.11 8.69 50.19
CA LEU A 112 -35.25 7.77 50.18
C LEU A 112 -34.75 6.32 49.97
N PHE A 113 -34.89 5.53 51.02
CA PHE A 113 -34.84 4.07 51.00
C PHE A 113 -36.11 3.51 50.34
N LEU A 114 -35.99 2.34 49.68
CA LEU A 114 -36.90 1.16 49.74
C LEU A 114 -36.49 0.18 48.61
N SER A 115 -35.80 -0.92 48.93
CA SER A 115 -36.35 -2.26 49.21
C SER A 115 -36.72 -3.05 47.95
N LEU A 116 -35.91 -4.07 47.62
CA LEU A 116 -36.24 -5.11 46.65
C LEU A 116 -36.14 -6.49 47.34
N SER A 117 -37.27 -7.20 47.37
CA SER A 117 -37.34 -8.63 47.71
C SER A 117 -36.88 -9.51 46.54
N PRO A 118 -36.24 -10.66 46.76
CA PRO A 118 -35.71 -11.48 45.69
C PRO A 118 -36.78 -12.42 45.12
N ILE A 119 -36.93 -12.43 43.80
CA ILE A 119 -37.62 -13.52 43.09
C ILE A 119 -36.54 -14.41 42.47
N SER A 120 -36.40 -15.61 43.02
CA SER A 120 -35.64 -16.70 42.43
C SER A 120 -36.42 -17.30 41.26
N LYS A 121 -35.77 -17.47 40.11
CA LYS A 121 -36.12 -18.51 39.13
C LYS A 121 -34.89 -18.88 38.31
N SER A 122 -34.54 -20.16 38.43
CA SER A 122 -33.54 -20.87 37.65
C SER A 122 -33.93 -20.92 36.17
N ILE A 123 -32.99 -20.61 35.29
CA ILE A 123 -33.11 -20.83 33.83
C ILE A 123 -31.96 -21.74 33.40
N ASN A 124 -32.32 -22.95 32.96
CA ASN A 124 -31.41 -23.88 32.30
C ASN A 124 -31.11 -23.38 30.89
N PHE A 125 -29.82 -23.18 30.56
CA PHE A 125 -29.38 -22.86 29.21
C PHE A 125 -29.08 -24.15 28.44
N SER A 126 -29.87 -24.43 27.40
CA SER A 126 -29.54 -25.40 26.36
C SER A 126 -28.54 -24.76 25.39
N LEU A 127 -27.40 -25.42 25.17
CA LEU A 127 -26.34 -24.94 24.27
C LEU A 127 -26.69 -25.31 22.83
N SER A 128 -27.40 -24.41 22.13
CA SER A 128 -27.52 -24.48 20.67
C SER A 128 -26.16 -24.10 20.06
N PHE A 129 -25.50 -25.05 19.38
CA PHE A 129 -24.36 -24.79 18.51
C PHE A 129 -24.79 -23.85 17.36
N ARG A 130 -24.70 -22.54 17.57
CA ARG A 130 -24.77 -21.57 16.48
C ARG A 130 -23.55 -21.79 15.60
N LYS A 131 -23.78 -22.17 14.35
CA LYS A 131 -22.78 -22.19 13.27
C LYS A 131 -22.08 -20.83 13.28
N LYS A 132 -20.80 -20.78 13.69
CA LYS A 132 -20.02 -19.55 13.77
C LYS A 132 -20.01 -18.94 12.36
N VAL A 133 -20.72 -17.84 12.15
CA VAL A 133 -20.65 -17.09 10.90
C VAL A 133 -19.20 -16.64 10.80
N MET A 134 -18.48 -17.15 9.80
CA MET A 134 -17.09 -16.76 9.61
C MET A 134 -17.08 -15.32 9.13
N GLU A 135 -16.49 -14.43 9.92
CA GLU A 135 -16.36 -13.02 9.58
C GLU A 135 -15.50 -12.87 8.33
N THR A 136 -16.01 -12.12 7.35
CA THR A 136 -15.29 -11.71 6.14
C THR A 136 -15.05 -10.21 6.14
N PHE A 137 -14.08 -9.77 5.36
CA PHE A 137 -13.80 -8.35 5.14
C PHE A 137 -13.45 -8.10 3.66
N LEU A 138 -13.58 -6.85 3.23
CA LEU A 138 -13.25 -6.44 1.87
C LEU A 138 -11.86 -5.79 1.84
N PHE A 139 -11.02 -6.21 0.90
CA PHE A 139 -9.75 -5.56 0.61
C PHE A 139 -9.66 -5.23 -0.88
N THR A 140 -9.05 -4.09 -1.21
CA THR A 140 -8.98 -3.59 -2.59
C THR A 140 -7.55 -3.29 -2.97
N SER A 141 -7.15 -3.72 -4.17
CA SER A 141 -5.91 -3.30 -4.83
C SER A 141 -6.23 -2.77 -6.22
N GLU A 142 -5.41 -1.86 -6.71
CA GLU A 142 -5.48 -1.31 -8.07
C GLU A 142 -4.21 -1.61 -8.86
N SER A 143 -4.30 -1.42 -10.18
CA SER A 143 -3.19 -1.43 -11.11
C SER A 143 -3.48 -0.48 -12.27
N VAL A 144 -2.44 -0.11 -13.01
CA VAL A 144 -2.55 0.74 -14.20
C VAL A 144 -1.71 0.13 -15.33
N ASN A 145 -2.11 0.39 -16.56
CA ASN A 145 -1.45 -0.18 -17.73
C ASN A 145 -0.16 0.59 -18.07
N GLU A 146 0.64 0.04 -18.98
CA GLU A 146 1.86 0.68 -19.48
C GLU A 146 1.67 2.09 -20.10
N GLY A 147 0.44 2.42 -20.53
CA GLY A 147 0.11 3.73 -21.08
C GLY A 147 -0.28 4.80 -20.06
N HIS A 148 -0.40 4.46 -18.77
CA HIS A 148 -0.64 5.45 -17.73
C HIS A 148 0.55 6.42 -17.65
N PRO A 149 0.36 7.75 -17.54
CA PRO A 149 1.47 8.70 -17.64
C PRO A 149 2.59 8.47 -16.62
N ASP A 150 2.28 8.18 -15.35
CA ASP A 150 3.32 7.78 -14.39
C ASP A 150 4.07 6.49 -14.80
N LYS A 151 3.40 5.53 -15.43
CA LYS A 151 4.05 4.30 -15.91
C LYS A 151 4.86 4.49 -17.18
N ILE A 152 4.53 5.47 -18.01
CA ILE A 152 5.43 5.90 -19.09
C ILE A 152 6.74 6.38 -18.48
N CYS A 153 6.67 7.21 -17.42
CA CYS A 153 7.87 7.73 -16.74
C CYS A 153 8.73 6.61 -16.13
N ASP A 154 8.10 5.66 -15.41
CA ASP A 154 8.83 4.50 -14.87
C ASP A 154 9.53 3.69 -15.98
N GLN A 155 8.83 3.41 -17.08
CA GLN A 155 9.38 2.65 -18.22
C GLN A 155 10.52 3.38 -18.92
N VAL A 156 10.40 4.70 -19.13
CA VAL A 156 11.48 5.52 -19.73
C VAL A 156 12.71 5.55 -18.82
N SER A 157 12.51 5.78 -17.52
CA SER A 157 13.58 5.78 -16.52
C SER A 157 14.35 4.45 -16.51
N ASP A 158 13.64 3.31 -16.56
CA ASP A 158 14.28 2.00 -16.60
C ASP A 158 14.86 1.62 -17.96
N ALA A 159 14.29 2.09 -19.08
CA ALA A 159 14.90 1.90 -20.39
C ALA A 159 16.25 2.62 -20.50
N ILE A 160 16.38 3.81 -19.89
CA ILE A 160 17.67 4.52 -19.79
C ILE A 160 18.64 3.75 -18.91
N LEU A 161 18.19 3.24 -17.76
CA LEU A 161 19.02 2.38 -16.90
C LEU A 161 19.54 1.15 -17.64
N ASP A 162 18.66 0.44 -18.35
CA ASP A 162 19.03 -0.76 -19.12
C ASP A 162 20.10 -0.41 -20.18
N ALA A 163 19.94 0.70 -20.89
CA ALA A 163 20.91 1.16 -21.89
C ALA A 163 22.27 1.54 -21.28
N CYS A 164 22.29 2.11 -20.07
CA CYS A 164 23.52 2.37 -19.33
C CYS A 164 24.20 1.05 -18.93
N LEU A 165 23.47 0.12 -18.30
CA LEU A 165 24.02 -1.14 -17.79
C LEU A 165 24.45 -2.10 -18.90
N GLU A 166 23.84 -2.03 -20.08
CA GLU A 166 24.23 -2.83 -21.24
C GLU A 166 25.68 -2.56 -21.68
N GLN A 167 26.10 -1.29 -21.63
CA GLN A 167 27.44 -0.87 -22.05
C GLN A 167 28.41 -0.75 -20.88
N ASP A 168 27.92 -0.40 -19.69
CA ASP A 168 28.71 -0.21 -18.48
C ASP A 168 27.95 -0.74 -17.24
N PRO A 169 28.21 -1.99 -16.83
CA PRO A 169 27.60 -2.60 -15.63
C PRO A 169 27.88 -1.85 -14.32
N GLU A 170 28.88 -0.96 -14.29
CA GLU A 170 29.22 -0.15 -13.12
C GLU A 170 28.55 1.24 -13.13
N SER A 171 27.69 1.51 -14.10
CA SER A 171 26.92 2.76 -14.19
C SER A 171 26.23 3.10 -12.87
N LYS A 172 26.29 4.36 -12.47
CA LYS A 172 25.52 4.92 -11.36
C LYS A 172 24.39 5.74 -11.97
N VAL A 173 23.15 5.32 -11.71
CA VAL A 173 21.96 5.87 -12.37
C VAL A 173 20.92 6.21 -11.31
N ALA A 174 20.43 7.46 -11.36
CA ALA A 174 19.26 7.98 -10.69
C ALA A 174 18.46 8.82 -11.71
N CYS A 175 17.90 8.13 -12.71
CA CYS A 175 17.19 8.75 -13.82
C CYS A 175 15.70 8.94 -13.49
N GLU A 176 15.30 10.19 -13.34
CA GLU A 176 13.91 10.59 -13.16
C GLU A 176 13.30 11.00 -14.50
N THR A 177 12.02 10.71 -14.67
CA THR A 177 11.24 11.13 -15.84
C THR A 177 9.98 11.84 -15.38
N CYS A 178 9.61 12.93 -16.05
CA CYS A 178 8.28 13.51 -15.96
C CYS A 178 7.68 13.76 -17.34
N THR A 179 6.36 13.77 -17.43
CA THR A 179 5.66 13.99 -18.69
C THR A 179 4.39 14.81 -18.49
N LYS A 180 4.06 15.62 -19.49
CA LYS A 180 2.77 16.30 -19.65
C LYS A 180 2.51 16.49 -21.15
N THR A 181 1.42 17.17 -21.50
CA THR A 181 1.04 17.49 -22.88
C THR A 181 2.23 17.85 -23.75
N ASN A 182 2.49 17.02 -24.76
CA ASN A 182 3.53 17.20 -25.77
C ASN A 182 4.97 17.32 -25.24
N MET A 183 5.26 16.79 -24.05
CA MET A 183 6.58 16.89 -23.42
C MET A 183 6.92 15.65 -22.59
N VAL A 184 8.15 15.15 -22.75
CA VAL A 184 8.81 14.25 -21.81
C VAL A 184 10.12 14.90 -21.37
N MET A 185 10.39 14.94 -20.07
CA MET A 185 11.67 15.39 -19.53
C MET A 185 12.32 14.24 -18.79
N VAL A 186 13.60 14.00 -19.09
CA VAL A 186 14.47 13.09 -18.34
C VAL A 186 15.51 13.92 -17.61
N PHE A 187 15.69 13.65 -16.32
CA PHE A 187 16.56 14.42 -15.43
C PHE A 187 17.12 13.56 -14.30
N GLY A 188 17.99 14.13 -13.47
CA GLY A 188 18.67 13.43 -12.37
C GLY A 188 20.13 13.14 -12.67
N GLU A 189 20.71 12.14 -12.02
CA GLU A 189 22.16 11.94 -12.00
C GLU A 189 22.57 10.61 -12.66
N ILE A 190 23.44 10.68 -13.68
CA ILE A 190 24.02 9.52 -14.35
C ILE A 190 25.53 9.68 -14.47
N THR A 191 26.27 8.75 -13.88
CA THR A 191 27.72 8.57 -14.11
C THR A 191 27.94 7.23 -14.79
N THR A 192 28.35 7.25 -16.05
CA THR A 192 28.50 6.05 -16.88
C THR A 192 29.56 6.24 -17.96
N LYS A 193 30.18 5.15 -18.39
CA LYS A 193 31.01 5.10 -19.61
C LYS A 193 30.18 4.84 -20.87
N ALA A 194 28.91 4.49 -20.72
CA ALA A 194 28.00 4.22 -21.83
C ALA A 194 27.78 5.46 -22.69
N LYS A 195 27.63 5.25 -24.00
CA LYS A 195 27.19 6.30 -24.94
C LYS A 195 25.69 6.13 -25.16
N VAL A 196 24.90 6.93 -24.46
CA VAL A 196 23.44 6.81 -24.45
C VAL A 196 22.81 7.99 -25.19
N ASN A 197 21.94 7.69 -26.16
CA ASN A 197 21.08 8.69 -26.78
C ASN A 197 19.73 8.72 -26.04
N TYR A 198 19.66 9.55 -25.00
CA TYR A 198 18.48 9.65 -24.13
C TYR A 198 17.20 9.99 -24.90
N GLU A 199 17.28 10.94 -25.85
CA GLU A 199 16.13 11.32 -26.65
C GLU A 199 15.59 10.15 -27.48
N LYS A 200 16.47 9.40 -28.14
CA LYS A 200 16.07 8.21 -28.90
C LYS A 200 15.35 7.19 -28.00
N ILE A 201 15.88 6.91 -26.82
CA ILE A 201 15.28 5.95 -25.87
C ILE A 201 13.89 6.40 -25.40
N VAL A 202 13.74 7.69 -25.08
CA VAL A 202 12.44 8.27 -24.71
C VAL A 202 11.41 8.04 -25.83
N ARG A 203 11.77 8.37 -27.07
CA ARG A 203 10.88 8.24 -28.23
C ARG A 203 10.54 6.78 -28.51
N ASP A 204 11.53 5.89 -28.50
CA ASP A 204 11.33 4.47 -28.76
C ASP A 204 10.42 3.83 -27.71
N THR A 205 10.65 4.12 -26.43
CA THR A 205 9.81 3.64 -25.33
C THR A 205 8.36 4.11 -25.47
N CYS A 206 8.14 5.40 -25.76
CA CYS A 206 6.79 5.95 -25.98
C CYS A 206 6.10 5.28 -27.18
N ARG A 207 6.84 5.02 -28.26
CA ARG A 207 6.32 4.38 -29.48
C ARG A 207 5.91 2.93 -29.23
N GLU A 208 6.74 2.18 -28.51
CA GLU A 208 6.47 0.77 -28.15
C GLU A 208 5.24 0.59 -27.24
N ILE A 209 5.00 1.56 -26.35
CA ILE A 209 3.78 1.63 -25.53
C ILE A 209 2.54 1.86 -26.42
N GLY A 210 2.70 2.66 -27.48
CA GLY A 210 1.66 2.95 -28.48
C GLY A 210 1.29 4.43 -28.60
N PHE A 211 2.12 5.34 -28.10
CA PHE A 211 1.94 6.79 -28.24
C PHE A 211 2.51 7.28 -29.58
N VAL A 212 1.72 7.11 -30.64
CA VAL A 212 2.14 7.33 -32.04
C VAL A 212 1.42 8.50 -32.72
N SER A 213 0.62 9.28 -31.98
CA SER A 213 -0.08 10.45 -32.52
C SER A 213 -0.62 11.34 -31.40
N ALA A 214 -0.87 12.61 -31.70
CA ALA A 214 -1.51 13.54 -30.77
C ALA A 214 -2.88 13.02 -30.28
N ASP A 215 -3.62 12.32 -31.14
CA ASP A 215 -4.96 11.80 -30.86
C ASP A 215 -4.97 10.80 -29.70
N VAL A 216 -3.91 10.01 -29.53
CA VAL A 216 -3.82 9.02 -28.43
C VAL A 216 -3.22 9.60 -27.14
N GLY A 217 -2.83 10.88 -27.14
CA GLY A 217 -2.42 11.63 -25.94
C GLY A 217 -0.92 11.99 -25.87
N LEU A 218 -0.09 11.43 -26.74
CA LEU A 218 1.30 11.79 -26.96
C LEU A 218 1.75 11.23 -28.33
N ASP A 219 2.55 12.01 -29.04
CA ASP A 219 3.18 11.60 -30.29
C ASP A 219 4.70 11.46 -30.06
N ALA A 220 5.20 10.23 -30.07
CA ALA A 220 6.62 9.94 -29.84
C ALA A 220 7.57 10.63 -30.84
N ASP A 221 7.11 10.91 -32.06
CA ASP A 221 7.94 11.52 -33.10
C ASP A 221 7.93 13.05 -33.04
N ASN A 222 6.86 13.64 -32.51
CA ASN A 222 6.66 15.10 -32.48
C ASN A 222 6.75 15.74 -31.09
N CYS A 223 6.76 14.95 -30.00
CA CYS A 223 6.84 15.51 -28.66
C CYS A 223 8.21 16.15 -28.38
N LYS A 224 8.21 17.15 -27.48
CA LYS A 224 9.43 17.75 -26.96
C LYS A 224 10.08 16.77 -25.99
N VAL A 225 11.36 16.46 -26.20
CA VAL A 225 12.16 15.72 -25.24
C VAL A 225 13.18 16.66 -24.62
N LEU A 226 13.08 16.87 -23.31
CA LEU A 226 13.99 17.71 -22.54
C LEU A 226 14.96 16.81 -21.77
N VAL A 227 16.25 17.00 -21.96
CA VAL A 227 17.29 16.23 -21.27
C VAL A 227 18.02 17.17 -20.31
N ASN A 228 17.90 16.90 -19.01
CA ASN A 228 18.53 17.65 -17.93
C ASN A 228 19.23 16.71 -16.94
N ILE A 229 20.20 15.95 -17.45
CA ILE A 229 20.94 14.92 -16.71
C ILE A 229 22.32 15.46 -16.35
N GLU A 230 22.71 15.32 -15.08
CA GLU A 230 24.03 15.68 -14.56
C GLU A 230 24.82 14.44 -14.11
N GLU A 231 26.11 14.60 -13.80
CA GLU A 231 26.89 13.53 -13.17
C GLU A 231 26.56 13.42 -11.67
N GLN A 232 26.73 12.22 -11.10
CA GLN A 232 26.54 12.01 -9.66
C GLN A 232 27.53 12.86 -8.83
N SER A 233 27.04 13.41 -7.70
CA SER A 233 27.87 14.13 -6.74
C SER A 233 29.10 13.29 -6.29
N PRO A 234 30.33 13.84 -6.38
CA PRO A 234 31.55 13.19 -5.90
C PRO A 234 31.49 12.78 -4.42
N ASP A 235 30.80 13.55 -3.58
CA ASP A 235 30.67 13.28 -2.13
C ASP A 235 29.88 11.99 -1.87
N ILE A 236 28.82 11.77 -2.65
CA ILE A 236 28.03 10.53 -2.60
C ILE A 236 28.86 9.36 -3.14
N ALA A 237 29.56 9.57 -4.25
CA ALA A 237 30.41 8.54 -4.86
C ALA A 237 31.50 8.03 -3.90
N GLN A 238 32.13 8.92 -3.14
CA GLN A 238 33.13 8.56 -2.13
C GLN A 238 32.52 7.71 -0.99
N GLY A 239 31.36 8.11 -0.45
CA GLY A 239 30.70 7.40 0.65
C GLY A 239 30.21 6.00 0.28
N VAL A 240 29.64 5.86 -0.92
CA VAL A 240 28.98 4.63 -1.36
C VAL A 240 29.98 3.60 -1.91
N HIS A 241 30.79 4.00 -2.90
CA HIS A 241 31.67 3.08 -3.64
C HIS A 241 33.13 3.56 -3.71
N GLY A 242 33.50 4.64 -3.01
CA GLY A 242 34.87 5.15 -2.96
C GLY A 242 35.42 5.49 -4.34
N HIS A 243 34.63 6.13 -5.21
CA HIS A 243 34.99 6.32 -6.63
C HIS A 243 35.34 5.02 -7.37
N LEU A 244 34.60 3.94 -7.07
CA LEU A 244 34.76 2.60 -7.65
C LEU A 244 35.99 1.83 -7.12
N SER A 245 36.55 2.25 -5.99
CA SER A 245 37.68 1.56 -5.34
C SER A 245 37.24 0.53 -4.29
N LYS A 246 36.00 0.60 -3.79
CA LYS A 246 35.51 -0.34 -2.76
C LYS A 246 35.22 -1.72 -3.35
N ARG A 247 35.57 -2.76 -2.58
CA ARG A 247 35.19 -4.15 -2.89
C ARG A 247 33.69 -4.35 -2.63
N PRO A 248 33.02 -5.32 -3.27
CA PRO A 248 31.58 -5.54 -3.12
C PRO A 248 31.09 -5.67 -1.67
N GLU A 249 31.85 -6.35 -0.81
CA GLU A 249 31.58 -6.51 0.62
C GLU A 249 31.63 -5.20 1.42
N ASP A 250 32.35 -4.20 0.90
CA ASP A 250 32.60 -2.90 1.52
C ASP A 250 31.72 -1.78 0.90
N ILE A 251 30.94 -2.07 -0.15
CA ILE A 251 30.02 -1.11 -0.78
C ILE A 251 28.93 -0.74 0.23
N GLY A 252 28.87 0.56 0.55
CA GLY A 252 27.85 1.12 1.43
C GLY A 252 26.51 1.27 0.73
N ALA A 253 25.42 1.39 1.50
CA ALA A 253 24.12 1.72 0.93
C ALA A 253 24.16 3.07 0.20
N GLY A 254 23.54 3.12 -0.99
CA GLY A 254 23.48 4.34 -1.81
C GLY A 254 22.73 5.50 -1.17
N ASP A 255 21.84 5.20 -0.22
CA ASP A 255 21.07 6.16 0.59
C ASP A 255 20.63 5.48 1.90
N GLN A 256 20.10 6.25 2.84
CA GLN A 256 19.33 5.71 3.95
C GLN A 256 17.93 5.29 3.50
N GLY A 257 17.31 4.39 4.26
CA GLY A 257 15.92 4.01 4.01
C GLY A 257 15.56 2.68 4.66
N HIS A 258 14.30 2.28 4.52
CA HIS A 258 13.86 0.95 4.91
C HIS A 258 12.98 0.34 3.83
N MET A 259 13.04 -0.97 3.63
CA MET A 259 12.36 -1.69 2.56
C MET A 259 11.58 -2.86 3.14
N PHE A 260 10.51 -3.27 2.44
CA PHE A 260 9.65 -4.37 2.87
C PHE A 260 9.49 -5.43 1.79
N GLY A 261 9.58 -6.68 2.23
CA GLY A 261 9.34 -7.89 1.47
C GLY A 261 8.07 -8.55 1.97
N TYR A 262 7.23 -9.04 1.07
CA TYR A 262 5.99 -9.71 1.45
C TYR A 262 5.74 -10.94 0.59
N ALA A 263 5.21 -11.98 1.22
CA ALA A 263 4.68 -13.16 0.55
C ALA A 263 3.49 -13.75 1.33
N THR A 264 2.61 -14.40 0.59
CA THR A 264 1.35 -15.01 1.07
C THR A 264 1.08 -16.24 0.22
N ASP A 265 0.47 -17.28 0.78
CA ASP A 265 0.18 -18.53 0.07
C ASP A 265 -1.16 -18.52 -0.70
N GLU A 266 -1.82 -17.37 -0.80
CA GLU A 266 -3.13 -17.25 -1.44
C GLU A 266 -3.11 -17.40 -2.97
N THR A 267 -1.94 -17.26 -3.62
CA THR A 267 -1.73 -17.54 -5.05
C THR A 267 -0.44 -18.32 -5.31
N ALA A 268 -0.31 -18.91 -6.49
CA ALA A 268 0.85 -19.72 -6.87
C ALA A 268 2.15 -18.92 -6.94
N GLU A 269 2.08 -17.66 -7.37
CA GLU A 269 3.20 -16.71 -7.41
C GLU A 269 3.52 -16.08 -6.04
N LEU A 270 2.87 -16.56 -4.98
CA LEU A 270 3.04 -16.12 -3.59
C LEU A 270 2.80 -14.62 -3.40
N MET A 271 1.73 -14.10 -4.01
CA MET A 271 1.32 -12.69 -4.01
C MET A 271 -0.14 -12.52 -3.58
N PRO A 272 -0.55 -11.32 -3.12
CA PRO A 272 -1.95 -11.07 -2.80
C PRO A 272 -2.86 -11.16 -4.03
N LEU A 273 -3.97 -11.88 -3.93
CA LEU A 273 -4.89 -12.12 -5.04
C LEU A 273 -5.48 -10.81 -5.58
N THR A 274 -5.83 -9.84 -4.72
CA THR A 274 -6.33 -8.53 -5.19
C THR A 274 -5.34 -7.83 -6.12
N HIS A 275 -4.06 -7.85 -5.75
CA HIS A 275 -3.00 -7.24 -6.54
C HIS A 275 -2.75 -8.01 -7.83
N VAL A 276 -2.65 -9.34 -7.75
CA VAL A 276 -2.46 -10.22 -8.91
C VAL A 276 -3.57 -10.02 -9.93
N LEU A 277 -4.84 -10.01 -9.50
CA LEU A 277 -5.98 -9.86 -10.42
C LEU A 277 -6.02 -8.47 -11.05
N ALA A 278 -5.84 -7.39 -10.27
CA ALA A 278 -5.79 -6.04 -10.84
C ALA A 278 -4.66 -5.92 -11.87
N THR A 279 -3.46 -6.36 -11.53
CA THR A 279 -2.30 -6.33 -12.44
C THR A 279 -2.50 -7.17 -13.69
N LYS A 280 -3.04 -8.39 -13.58
CA LYS A 280 -3.32 -9.25 -14.74
C LYS A 280 -4.42 -8.68 -15.64
N LEU A 281 -5.44 -8.01 -15.08
CA LEU A 281 -6.45 -7.30 -15.88
C LEU A 281 -5.81 -6.16 -16.69
N GLY A 282 -4.91 -5.39 -16.06
CA GLY A 282 -4.19 -4.32 -16.74
C GLY A 282 -3.27 -4.83 -17.87
N ALA A 283 -2.53 -5.92 -17.62
CA ALA A 283 -1.72 -6.58 -18.64
C ALA A 283 -2.60 -7.13 -19.78
N LYS A 284 -3.76 -7.73 -19.46
CA LYS A 284 -4.68 -8.27 -20.46
C LYS A 284 -5.29 -7.19 -21.34
N LEU A 285 -5.62 -6.01 -20.79
CA LEU A 285 -6.07 -4.85 -21.58
C LEU A 285 -5.03 -4.46 -22.64
N THR A 286 -3.76 -4.39 -22.25
CA THR A 286 -2.66 -4.12 -23.18
C THR A 286 -2.54 -5.22 -24.23
N GLU A 287 -2.61 -6.49 -23.83
CA GLU A 287 -2.51 -7.63 -24.75
C GLU A 287 -3.59 -7.55 -25.84
N VAL A 288 -4.86 -7.38 -25.45
CA VAL A 288 -5.99 -7.34 -26.40
C VAL A 288 -6.00 -6.08 -27.28
N ARG A 289 -5.35 -5.00 -26.82
CA ARG A 289 -5.07 -3.81 -27.65
C ARG A 289 -3.98 -4.09 -28.68
N LYS A 290 -2.83 -4.62 -28.25
CA LYS A 290 -1.65 -4.85 -29.11
C LYS A 290 -1.93 -5.94 -30.15
N ASN A 291 -2.64 -7.01 -29.78
CA ASN A 291 -3.03 -8.09 -30.70
C ASN A 291 -4.28 -7.79 -31.53
N LYS A 292 -4.89 -6.61 -31.37
CA LYS A 292 -6.06 -6.12 -32.11
C LYS A 292 -7.36 -6.90 -31.89
N THR A 293 -7.48 -7.69 -30.82
CA THR A 293 -8.77 -8.28 -30.40
C THR A 293 -9.79 -7.20 -30.04
N CYS A 294 -9.34 -6.16 -29.32
CA CYS A 294 -10.12 -4.96 -29.02
C CYS A 294 -9.41 -3.74 -29.64
N PRO A 295 -9.53 -3.53 -30.96
CA PRO A 295 -8.72 -2.55 -31.69
C PRO A 295 -9.06 -1.10 -31.33
N TRP A 296 -10.23 -0.87 -30.72
CA TRP A 296 -10.70 0.43 -30.24
C TRP A 296 -9.98 0.91 -28.97
N LEU A 297 -9.22 0.03 -28.30
CA LEU A 297 -8.46 0.39 -27.10
C LEU A 297 -7.29 1.32 -27.43
N ARG A 298 -7.08 2.31 -26.56
CA ARG A 298 -5.89 3.17 -26.54
C ARG A 298 -5.00 2.83 -25.33
N PRO A 299 -3.77 3.35 -25.23
CA PRO A 299 -2.77 2.84 -24.29
C PRO A 299 -3.11 3.02 -22.79
N ASP A 300 -3.76 4.11 -22.39
CA ASP A 300 -4.02 4.41 -20.97
C ASP A 300 -5.18 3.57 -20.41
N GLY A 301 -4.99 3.00 -19.21
CA GLY A 301 -5.98 2.14 -18.58
C GLY A 301 -5.69 1.92 -17.10
N LYS A 302 -6.77 1.75 -16.33
CA LYS A 302 -6.76 1.55 -14.88
C LYS A 302 -7.68 0.39 -14.51
N THR A 303 -7.27 -0.41 -13.54
CA THR A 303 -8.03 -1.55 -13.06
C THR A 303 -8.00 -1.59 -11.53
N GLN A 304 -9.08 -2.05 -10.92
CA GLN A 304 -9.18 -2.19 -9.47
C GLN A 304 -10.05 -3.38 -9.13
N VAL A 305 -9.60 -4.18 -8.16
CA VAL A 305 -10.28 -5.40 -7.74
C VAL A 305 -10.45 -5.38 -6.23
N THR A 306 -11.70 -5.53 -5.80
CA THR A 306 -12.07 -5.75 -4.40
C THR A 306 -12.39 -7.22 -4.19
N VAL A 307 -11.69 -7.87 -3.28
CA VAL A 307 -11.91 -9.28 -2.91
C VAL A 307 -12.45 -9.34 -1.49
N GLU A 308 -13.39 -10.26 -1.29
CA GLU A 308 -13.85 -10.66 0.03
C GLU A 308 -12.94 -11.75 0.58
N TYR A 309 -12.40 -11.51 1.78
CA TYR A 309 -11.44 -12.39 2.44
C TYR A 309 -11.98 -12.93 3.76
N ARG A 310 -11.52 -14.13 4.11
CA ARG A 310 -11.58 -14.67 5.47
C ARG A 310 -10.16 -14.71 6.06
N ASN A 311 -10.05 -14.40 7.35
CA ASN A 311 -8.83 -14.59 8.12
C ASN A 311 -8.81 -15.98 8.76
N ASP A 312 -7.88 -16.83 8.34
CA ASP A 312 -7.67 -18.18 8.87
C ASP A 312 -6.38 -18.23 9.68
N GLY A 313 -6.47 -17.91 10.98
CA GLY A 313 -5.31 -17.94 11.88
C GLY A 313 -4.15 -17.04 11.45
N GLY A 314 -4.44 -15.93 10.77
CA GLY A 314 -3.45 -15.02 10.19
C GLY A 314 -3.23 -15.19 8.69
N ALA A 315 -3.64 -16.31 8.08
CA ALA A 315 -3.57 -16.50 6.65
C ALA A 315 -4.75 -15.85 5.93
N MET A 316 -4.52 -15.28 4.74
CA MET A 316 -5.57 -14.69 3.93
C MET A 316 -6.17 -15.74 3.02
N VAL A 317 -7.48 -15.95 3.13
CA VAL A 317 -8.21 -16.90 2.28
C VAL A 317 -9.21 -16.11 1.45
N PRO A 318 -8.94 -15.90 0.14
CA PRO A 318 -9.90 -15.30 -0.78
C PRO A 318 -11.18 -16.14 -0.84
N VAL A 319 -12.33 -15.48 -0.74
CA VAL A 319 -13.65 -16.12 -0.84
C VAL A 319 -14.24 -15.89 -2.23
N ARG A 320 -14.31 -14.63 -2.66
CA ARG A 320 -14.86 -14.22 -3.96
C ARG A 320 -14.40 -12.82 -4.34
N VAL A 321 -14.46 -12.49 -5.62
CA VAL A 321 -14.30 -11.12 -6.11
C VAL A 321 -15.61 -10.38 -5.92
N HIS A 322 -15.58 -9.33 -5.09
CA HIS A 322 -16.72 -8.50 -4.79
C HIS A 322 -16.98 -7.45 -5.87
N THR A 323 -15.95 -6.70 -6.26
CA THR A 323 -16.07 -5.62 -7.25
C THR A 323 -14.90 -5.64 -8.21
N ILE A 324 -15.18 -5.43 -9.49
CA ILE A 324 -14.20 -5.18 -10.54
C ILE A 324 -14.49 -3.83 -11.16
N LEU A 325 -13.47 -2.98 -11.21
CA LEU A 325 -13.49 -1.69 -11.89
C LEU A 325 -12.45 -1.71 -13.01
N ILE A 326 -12.87 -1.31 -14.20
CA ILE A 326 -11.98 -1.04 -15.33
C ILE A 326 -12.36 0.32 -15.92
N SER A 327 -11.38 1.21 -16.02
CA SER A 327 -11.47 2.45 -16.79
C SER A 327 -10.38 2.42 -17.85
N THR A 328 -10.76 2.31 -19.12
CA THR A 328 -9.81 2.18 -20.23
C THR A 328 -10.02 3.27 -21.26
N GLN A 329 -8.91 3.80 -21.76
CA GLN A 329 -8.91 4.75 -22.86
C GLN A 329 -9.37 4.06 -24.14
N HIS A 330 -10.15 4.76 -24.96
CA HIS A 330 -10.72 4.20 -26.19
C HIS A 330 -10.79 5.25 -27.31
N ASP A 331 -11.01 4.79 -28.54
CA ASP A 331 -11.30 5.68 -29.67
C ASP A 331 -12.72 6.26 -29.63
N GLU A 332 -13.03 7.11 -30.60
CA GLU A 332 -14.31 7.81 -30.63
C GLU A 332 -15.50 6.97 -31.11
N THR A 333 -15.23 5.79 -31.66
CA THR A 333 -16.17 5.00 -32.49
C THR A 333 -16.93 3.95 -31.68
N VAL A 334 -16.32 3.44 -30.61
CA VAL A 334 -16.90 2.38 -29.79
C VAL A 334 -17.95 2.92 -28.80
N THR A 335 -19.06 2.18 -28.65
CA THR A 335 -20.13 2.51 -27.69
C THR A 335 -19.83 1.96 -26.29
N ASN A 336 -20.42 2.55 -25.24
CA ASN A 336 -20.24 2.07 -23.87
C ASN A 336 -20.76 0.64 -23.68
N GLU A 337 -21.84 0.26 -24.37
CA GLU A 337 -22.40 -1.09 -24.34
C GLU A 337 -21.42 -2.10 -24.94
N GLN A 338 -20.76 -1.74 -26.04
CA GLN A 338 -19.72 -2.56 -26.65
C GLN A 338 -18.48 -2.64 -25.77
N ILE A 339 -18.00 -1.52 -25.21
CA ILE A 339 -16.89 -1.50 -24.24
C ILE A 339 -17.20 -2.48 -23.09
N ALA A 340 -18.37 -2.36 -22.46
CA ALA A 340 -18.74 -3.19 -21.32
C ALA A 340 -18.80 -4.69 -21.68
N ARG A 341 -19.33 -5.04 -22.85
CA ARG A 341 -19.39 -6.42 -23.35
C ARG A 341 -17.99 -6.98 -23.62
N ASP A 342 -17.18 -6.24 -24.37
CA ASP A 342 -15.86 -6.67 -24.82
C ASP A 342 -14.89 -6.77 -23.62
N LEU A 343 -14.96 -5.85 -22.65
CA LEU A 343 -14.21 -5.92 -21.40
C LEU A 343 -14.58 -7.16 -20.57
N LYS A 344 -15.88 -7.50 -20.47
CA LYS A 344 -16.30 -8.73 -19.78
C LYS A 344 -15.75 -9.97 -20.46
N GLU A 345 -15.89 -10.06 -21.79
CA GLU A 345 -15.56 -11.26 -22.56
C GLU A 345 -14.06 -11.45 -22.75
N HIS A 346 -13.34 -10.40 -23.16
CA HIS A 346 -11.97 -10.52 -23.62
C HIS A 346 -10.92 -10.13 -22.57
N VAL A 347 -11.34 -9.51 -21.46
CA VAL A 347 -10.42 -9.06 -20.39
C VAL A 347 -10.73 -9.73 -19.06
N ILE A 348 -11.97 -9.65 -18.58
CA ILE A 348 -12.31 -10.14 -17.23
C ILE A 348 -12.39 -11.66 -17.19
N LYS A 349 -13.21 -12.28 -18.04
CA LYS A 349 -13.39 -13.74 -18.06
C LYS A 349 -12.08 -14.52 -18.26
N PRO A 350 -11.13 -14.09 -19.11
CA PRO A 350 -9.87 -14.82 -19.29
C PRO A 350 -8.91 -14.69 -18.11
N VAL A 351 -9.07 -13.66 -17.26
CA VAL A 351 -8.14 -13.35 -16.16
C VAL A 351 -8.64 -13.87 -14.82
N ILE A 352 -9.92 -13.66 -14.52
CA ILE A 352 -10.45 -13.96 -13.18
C ILE A 352 -10.95 -15.41 -13.15
N PRO A 353 -10.39 -16.27 -12.29
CA PRO A 353 -10.86 -17.64 -12.14
C PRO A 353 -12.35 -17.69 -11.80
N THR A 354 -13.09 -18.57 -12.47
CA THR A 354 -14.56 -18.63 -12.38
C THR A 354 -15.05 -18.93 -10.96
N GLN A 355 -14.26 -19.63 -10.13
CA GLN A 355 -14.61 -19.88 -8.73
C GLN A 355 -14.72 -18.62 -7.87
N TYR A 356 -14.17 -17.49 -8.31
CA TYR A 356 -14.25 -16.21 -7.60
C TYR A 356 -15.33 -15.28 -8.15
N LEU A 357 -16.01 -15.63 -9.24
CA LEU A 357 -17.08 -14.82 -9.84
C LEU A 357 -18.44 -15.43 -9.53
N ASP A 358 -19.39 -14.59 -9.14
CA ASP A 358 -20.78 -14.98 -8.94
C ASP A 358 -21.77 -13.91 -9.43
N ASP A 359 -23.06 -14.20 -9.28
CA ASP A 359 -24.17 -13.32 -9.65
C ASP A 359 -24.22 -12.00 -8.87
N LYS A 360 -23.44 -11.89 -7.78
CA LYS A 360 -23.33 -10.70 -6.94
C LYS A 360 -22.05 -9.90 -7.20
N THR A 361 -21.18 -10.34 -8.10
CA THR A 361 -19.98 -9.56 -8.45
C THR A 361 -20.39 -8.25 -9.13
N ILE A 362 -19.92 -7.13 -8.60
CA ILE A 362 -20.21 -5.79 -9.11
C ILE A 362 -19.20 -5.43 -10.19
N PHE A 363 -19.68 -4.94 -11.33
CA PHE A 363 -18.84 -4.51 -12.45
C PHE A 363 -19.02 -3.02 -12.72
N HIS A 364 -17.95 -2.25 -12.59
CA HIS A 364 -17.86 -0.86 -13.04
C HIS A 364 -16.97 -0.79 -14.27
N LEU A 365 -17.56 -0.62 -15.46
CA LEU A 365 -16.85 -0.64 -16.74
C LEU A 365 -16.99 0.72 -17.41
N ASN A 366 -15.90 1.47 -17.46
CA ASN A 366 -15.85 2.89 -17.81
C ASN A 366 -16.95 3.72 -17.10
N PRO A 367 -16.99 3.73 -15.75
CA PRO A 367 -18.09 4.35 -14.99
C PRO A 367 -18.18 5.88 -15.18
N SER A 368 -17.11 6.54 -15.63
CA SER A 368 -17.13 7.97 -15.99
C SER A 368 -17.77 8.25 -17.36
N GLY A 369 -18.18 7.21 -18.10
CA GLY A 369 -18.61 7.30 -19.48
C GLY A 369 -17.40 7.32 -20.42
N ARG A 370 -17.23 8.43 -21.15
CA ARG A 370 -16.23 8.53 -22.23
C ARG A 370 -14.83 8.81 -21.69
N PHE A 371 -13.84 8.06 -22.16
CA PHE A 371 -12.42 8.25 -21.84
C PHE A 371 -11.56 8.17 -23.12
N VAL A 372 -11.61 9.23 -23.94
CA VAL A 372 -10.88 9.29 -25.23
C VAL A 372 -9.50 9.93 -25.09
N ILE A 373 -9.45 11.04 -24.35
CA ILE A 373 -8.21 11.72 -23.98
C ILE A 373 -7.56 10.96 -22.83
N GLY A 374 -6.31 10.54 -22.99
CA GLY A 374 -5.53 9.82 -21.97
C GLY A 374 -4.05 10.13 -22.06
N GLY A 375 -3.23 9.39 -21.32
CA GLY A 375 -1.78 9.58 -21.31
C GLY A 375 -1.37 10.98 -20.83
N PRO A 376 -0.20 11.49 -21.26
CA PRO A 376 0.33 12.79 -20.81
C PRO A 376 -0.57 14.00 -21.12
N HIS A 377 -1.41 13.92 -22.16
CA HIS A 377 -2.39 14.95 -22.47
C HIS A 377 -3.44 15.06 -21.35
N GLY A 378 -3.97 13.91 -20.92
CA GLY A 378 -4.98 13.83 -19.86
C GLY A 378 -4.45 14.18 -18.47
N ASP A 379 -3.24 13.73 -18.12
CA ASP A 379 -2.68 13.90 -16.77
C ASP A 379 -1.15 14.01 -16.79
N ALA A 380 -0.55 14.60 -15.75
CA ALA A 380 0.91 14.59 -15.60
C ALA A 380 1.39 13.21 -15.17
N GLY A 381 2.61 12.84 -15.55
CA GLY A 381 3.28 11.63 -15.10
C GLY A 381 4.63 11.93 -14.47
N LEU A 382 5.01 11.19 -13.43
CA LEU A 382 6.33 11.22 -12.82
C LEU A 382 6.77 9.80 -12.41
N THR A 383 8.07 9.52 -12.53
CA THR A 383 8.70 8.29 -12.04
C THR A 383 8.43 8.12 -10.54
N GLY A 384 8.20 6.88 -10.11
CA GLY A 384 8.02 6.56 -8.70
C GLY A 384 6.70 6.99 -8.08
N ARG A 385 5.66 7.26 -8.89
CA ARG A 385 4.30 7.61 -8.40
C ARG A 385 3.33 6.44 -8.34
N LYS A 386 3.83 5.22 -8.57
CA LYS A 386 3.05 3.98 -8.58
C LYS A 386 3.63 2.88 -7.68
N ILE A 387 4.40 3.26 -6.66
CA ILE A 387 5.14 2.33 -5.77
C ILE A 387 4.30 1.24 -5.09
N ILE A 388 3.01 1.49 -4.81
CA ILE A 388 2.12 0.46 -4.24
C ILE A 388 1.65 -0.53 -5.32
N ILE A 389 1.48 -0.06 -6.55
CA ILE A 389 1.20 -0.91 -7.72
C ILE A 389 2.46 -1.70 -8.11
N ASP A 390 3.65 -1.15 -7.89
CA ASP A 390 4.90 -1.85 -8.15
C ASP A 390 5.19 -2.99 -7.18
N THR A 391 4.56 -2.95 -6.01
CA THR A 391 4.82 -3.88 -4.91
C THR A 391 3.65 -4.81 -4.66
N TYR A 392 2.85 -4.53 -3.61
CA TYR A 392 1.92 -5.51 -3.05
C TYR A 392 0.47 -5.02 -3.01
N GLY A 393 0.14 -3.92 -3.71
CA GLY A 393 -1.23 -3.44 -3.84
C GLY A 393 -1.90 -3.05 -2.51
N GLY A 394 -1.11 -2.61 -1.53
CA GLY A 394 -1.56 -2.21 -0.19
C GLY A 394 -1.38 -3.29 0.88
N TRP A 395 -1.03 -4.53 0.50
CA TRP A 395 -0.64 -5.58 1.43
C TRP A 395 0.81 -5.43 1.89
N GLY A 396 1.17 -6.15 2.96
CA GLY A 396 2.49 -6.03 3.56
C GLY A 396 2.72 -4.62 4.10
N ALA A 397 3.78 -3.96 3.62
CA ALA A 397 4.08 -2.55 3.89
C ALA A 397 4.97 -2.00 2.76
N HIS A 398 5.23 -0.68 2.79
CA HIS A 398 6.11 -0.01 1.83
C HIS A 398 7.09 0.93 2.52
N GLY A 399 8.31 1.01 1.98
CA GLY A 399 9.42 1.79 2.51
C GLY A 399 9.39 3.27 2.19
N GLY A 400 8.79 3.59 1.04
CA GLY A 400 8.71 4.95 0.47
C GLY A 400 9.58 5.11 -0.76
N GLY A 401 10.68 4.35 -0.89
CA GLY A 401 11.58 4.39 -2.03
C GLY A 401 10.95 3.83 -3.32
N ALA A 402 11.03 4.59 -4.41
CA ALA A 402 10.71 4.12 -5.76
C ALA A 402 11.81 3.23 -6.35
N PHE A 403 11.48 2.47 -7.40
CA PHE A 403 12.41 1.53 -8.05
C PHE A 403 12.99 2.05 -9.36
N SER A 404 12.14 2.47 -10.29
CA SER A 404 12.53 2.80 -11.66
C SER A 404 13.57 3.90 -11.74
N GLY A 405 14.51 3.76 -12.69
CA GLY A 405 15.61 4.70 -12.91
C GLY A 405 16.79 4.59 -11.93
N LYS A 406 16.76 3.63 -11.01
CA LYS A 406 17.81 3.46 -10.00
C LYS A 406 18.67 2.23 -10.27
N ASP A 407 19.99 2.40 -10.29
CA ASP A 407 20.91 1.28 -10.37
C ASP A 407 20.94 0.45 -9.05
N PRO A 408 21.47 -0.78 -9.06
CA PRO A 408 21.38 -1.70 -7.93
C PRO A 408 22.10 -1.26 -6.65
N THR A 409 22.97 -0.24 -6.68
CA THR A 409 23.56 0.28 -5.43
C THR A 409 22.55 1.07 -4.59
N LYS A 410 21.42 1.48 -5.18
CA LYS A 410 20.31 2.14 -4.47
C LYS A 410 19.47 1.06 -3.77
N VAL A 411 19.59 1.03 -2.45
CA VAL A 411 18.94 0.02 -1.59
C VAL A 411 17.42 0.05 -1.64
N ASP A 412 16.80 1.14 -2.10
CA ASP A 412 15.36 1.19 -2.38
C ASP A 412 14.93 0.05 -3.32
N ARG A 413 15.72 -0.23 -4.35
CA ARG A 413 15.46 -1.30 -5.33
C ARG A 413 16.05 -2.62 -4.87
N SER A 414 17.36 -2.69 -4.68
CA SER A 414 18.05 -3.96 -4.37
C SER A 414 17.65 -4.50 -3.00
N GLY A 415 17.51 -3.63 -1.99
CA GLY A 415 17.01 -3.96 -0.67
C GLY A 415 15.59 -4.50 -0.71
N ALA A 416 14.67 -3.86 -1.46
CA ALA A 416 13.30 -4.36 -1.65
C ALA A 416 13.25 -5.72 -2.36
N TYR A 417 14.07 -5.93 -3.38
CA TYR A 417 14.15 -7.18 -4.11
C TYR A 417 14.64 -8.33 -3.23
N ILE A 418 15.69 -8.12 -2.42
CA ILE A 418 16.20 -9.19 -1.55
C ILE A 418 15.22 -9.54 -0.44
N VAL A 419 14.48 -8.58 0.12
CA VAL A 419 13.45 -8.90 1.13
C VAL A 419 12.23 -9.56 0.51
N ARG A 420 11.88 -9.28 -0.75
CA ARG A 420 10.91 -10.09 -1.51
C ARG A 420 11.39 -11.54 -1.61
N GLN A 421 12.64 -11.75 -2.01
CA GLN A 421 13.21 -13.10 -2.11
C GLN A 421 13.17 -13.82 -0.75
N ALA A 422 13.52 -13.13 0.34
CA ALA A 422 13.48 -13.68 1.70
C ALA A 422 12.05 -14.06 2.12
N ALA A 423 11.08 -13.16 2.00
CA ALA A 423 9.70 -13.42 2.36
C ALA A 423 9.10 -14.57 1.54
N LYS A 424 9.33 -14.55 0.21
CA LYS A 424 8.90 -15.62 -0.72
C LYS A 424 9.51 -16.96 -0.33
N SER A 425 10.80 -16.97 0.03
CA SER A 425 11.52 -18.18 0.45
C SER A 425 10.99 -18.76 1.75
N VAL A 426 10.61 -17.93 2.73
CA VAL A 426 9.97 -18.39 3.98
C VAL A 426 8.65 -19.10 3.69
N VAL A 427 7.78 -18.50 2.87
CA VAL A 427 6.47 -19.09 2.54
C VAL A 427 6.63 -20.34 1.68
N ALA A 428 7.47 -20.30 0.64
CA ALA A 428 7.72 -21.43 -0.25
C ALA A 428 8.38 -22.62 0.48
N SER A 429 9.20 -22.37 1.51
CA SER A 429 9.78 -23.43 2.35
C SER A 429 8.78 -24.00 3.35
N GLY A 430 7.54 -23.50 3.37
CA GLY A 430 6.48 -23.97 4.25
C GLY A 430 6.69 -23.60 5.72
N LEU A 431 7.55 -22.61 6.01
CA LEU A 431 7.81 -22.13 7.38
C LEU A 431 6.70 -21.23 7.91
N ALA A 432 5.98 -20.56 7.02
CA ALA A 432 4.81 -19.74 7.30
C ALA A 432 3.86 -19.74 6.10
N ARG A 433 2.61 -19.33 6.30
CA ARG A 433 1.65 -19.09 5.21
C ARG A 433 1.68 -17.65 4.71
N ARG A 434 2.17 -16.74 5.55
CA ARG A 434 2.28 -15.31 5.30
C ARG A 434 3.53 -14.78 5.98
N CYS A 435 4.29 -13.92 5.32
CA CYS A 435 5.54 -13.39 5.86
C CYS A 435 5.75 -11.95 5.39
N ILE A 436 6.08 -11.06 6.32
CA ILE A 436 6.67 -9.75 6.03
C ILE A 436 8.10 -9.70 6.56
N VAL A 437 9.00 -9.12 5.77
CA VAL A 437 10.40 -8.87 6.13
C VAL A 437 10.69 -7.39 5.95
N GLN A 438 11.30 -6.75 6.94
CA GLN A 438 11.81 -5.38 6.83
C GLN A 438 13.34 -5.39 6.89
N VAL A 439 13.98 -4.53 6.11
CA VAL A 439 15.41 -4.19 6.24
C VAL A 439 15.58 -2.67 6.26
N SER A 440 16.60 -2.13 6.93
CA SER A 440 16.94 -0.71 6.88
C SER A 440 18.43 -0.44 6.78
N TYR A 441 18.80 0.71 6.21
CA TYR A 441 20.18 1.11 5.94
C TYR A 441 20.44 2.57 6.31
N ALA A 442 21.72 2.88 6.55
CA ALA A 442 22.26 4.24 6.52
C ALA A 442 23.21 4.38 5.32
N ILE A 443 23.22 5.57 4.72
CA ILE A 443 24.10 5.88 3.58
C ILE A 443 25.57 5.57 3.91
N GLY A 444 26.27 4.92 2.99
CA GLY A 444 27.68 4.56 3.13
C GLY A 444 27.99 3.39 4.08
N VAL A 445 26.99 2.84 4.77
CA VAL A 445 27.15 1.67 5.65
C VAL A 445 26.74 0.39 4.90
N PRO A 446 27.60 -0.65 4.81
CA PRO A 446 27.26 -1.89 4.12
C PRO A 446 26.22 -2.73 4.86
N GLU A 447 26.37 -2.89 6.17
CA GLU A 447 25.49 -3.73 6.99
C GLU A 447 24.14 -3.04 7.24
N PRO A 448 23.02 -3.80 7.24
CA PRO A 448 21.72 -3.23 7.59
C PRO A 448 21.67 -2.81 9.06
N LEU A 449 21.01 -1.68 9.35
CA LEU A 449 20.78 -1.20 10.71
C LEU A 449 19.75 -2.03 11.45
N SER A 450 18.76 -2.57 10.73
CA SER A 450 17.75 -3.46 11.30
C SER A 450 17.27 -4.48 10.27
N VAL A 451 16.86 -5.64 10.78
CA VAL A 451 16.09 -6.66 10.05
C VAL A 451 14.96 -7.14 10.95
N PHE A 452 13.73 -7.17 10.43
CA PHE A 452 12.54 -7.61 11.15
C PHE A 452 11.74 -8.63 10.34
N VAL A 453 11.09 -9.56 11.03
CA VAL A 453 10.25 -10.62 10.44
C VAL A 453 8.97 -10.74 11.26
N ASP A 454 7.83 -10.84 10.59
CA ASP A 454 6.54 -11.21 11.19
C ASP A 454 5.78 -12.16 10.25
N THR A 455 5.35 -13.30 10.79
CA THR A 455 4.59 -14.30 10.03
C THR A 455 3.08 -14.16 10.20
N TYR A 456 2.62 -13.09 10.83
CA TYR A 456 1.22 -12.84 11.16
C TYR A 456 0.57 -14.00 11.91
N LYS A 457 1.35 -14.67 12.77
CA LYS A 457 0.93 -15.88 13.52
C LYS A 457 0.74 -17.14 12.68
N THR A 458 1.19 -17.14 11.43
CA THR A 458 1.15 -18.32 10.55
C THR A 458 2.45 -19.14 10.58
N GLY A 459 3.49 -18.67 11.28
CA GLY A 459 4.76 -19.36 11.41
C GLY A 459 4.65 -20.70 12.15
N LYS A 460 5.29 -21.74 11.60
CA LYS A 460 5.44 -23.06 12.25
C LYS A 460 6.54 -23.09 13.31
N ILE A 461 7.43 -22.12 13.26
CA ILE A 461 8.47 -21.85 14.26
C ILE A 461 8.39 -20.37 14.66
N PRO A 462 8.94 -19.97 15.82
CA PRO A 462 8.96 -18.58 16.26
C PRO A 462 9.57 -17.63 15.23
N ASP A 463 9.01 -16.43 15.08
CA ASP A 463 9.50 -15.40 14.14
C ASP A 463 10.98 -15.06 14.36
N LYS A 464 11.46 -15.11 15.61
CA LYS A 464 12.88 -14.91 15.97
C LYS A 464 13.81 -15.96 15.35
N ASP A 465 13.34 -17.19 15.18
CA ASP A 465 14.13 -18.29 14.61
C ASP A 465 14.11 -18.22 13.08
N ILE A 466 12.99 -17.76 12.50
CA ILE A 466 12.90 -17.41 11.07
C ILE A 466 13.84 -16.25 10.74
N LEU A 467 13.92 -15.24 11.60
CA LEU A 467 14.87 -14.13 11.45
C LEU A 467 16.33 -14.63 11.43
N VAL A 468 16.70 -15.57 12.31
CA VAL A 468 18.04 -16.19 12.29
C VAL A 468 18.29 -16.89 10.94
N LEU A 469 17.35 -17.73 10.48
CA LEU A 469 17.47 -18.40 9.18
C LEU A 469 17.62 -17.41 8.03
N ILE A 470 16.87 -16.30 8.04
CA ILE A 470 17.00 -15.26 7.02
C ILE A 470 18.41 -14.65 7.06
N LYS A 471 18.90 -14.25 8.24
CA LYS A 471 20.23 -13.63 8.37
C LYS A 471 21.38 -14.56 7.99
N GLU A 472 21.21 -15.87 8.14
CA GLU A 472 22.21 -16.88 7.74
C GLU A 472 22.22 -17.19 6.24
N ASN A 473 21.09 -16.99 5.54
CA ASN A 473 20.93 -17.41 4.14
C ASN A 473 20.86 -16.24 3.13
N PHE A 474 20.72 -15.01 3.61
CA PHE A 474 20.65 -13.80 2.81
C PHE A 474 21.69 -12.79 3.27
N ASP A 475 22.58 -12.43 2.35
CA ASP A 475 23.53 -11.34 2.55
C ASP A 475 22.86 -10.03 2.16
N PHE A 476 22.66 -9.16 3.15
CA PHE A 476 21.96 -7.89 2.99
C PHE A 476 22.90 -6.73 2.62
N ARG A 477 24.20 -6.96 2.41
CA ARG A 477 25.12 -5.89 2.00
C ARG A 477 24.85 -5.51 0.54
N PRO A 478 24.73 -4.21 0.18
CA PRO A 478 24.30 -3.78 -1.15
C PRO A 478 25.11 -4.37 -2.32
N GLY A 479 26.44 -4.40 -2.20
CA GLY A 479 27.29 -5.00 -3.23
C GLY A 479 27.08 -6.51 -3.37
N MET A 480 26.81 -7.20 -2.25
CA MET A 480 26.52 -8.64 -2.25
C MET A 480 25.13 -8.94 -2.79
N ILE A 481 24.13 -8.12 -2.50
CA ILE A 481 22.79 -8.23 -3.11
C ILE A 481 22.91 -8.10 -4.64
N ALA A 482 23.64 -7.08 -5.11
CA ALA A 482 23.82 -6.83 -6.54
C ALA A 482 24.47 -8.03 -7.26
N ILE A 483 25.42 -8.71 -6.63
CA ILE A 483 26.06 -9.92 -7.18
C ILE A 483 25.10 -11.13 -7.10
N ASN A 484 24.54 -11.39 -5.92
CA ASN A 484 23.75 -12.60 -5.67
C ASN A 484 22.45 -12.65 -6.48
N LEU A 485 21.89 -11.48 -6.82
CA LEU A 485 20.72 -11.35 -7.68
C LEU A 485 21.08 -10.97 -9.14
N ASP A 486 22.38 -10.90 -9.46
CA ASP A 486 22.89 -10.54 -10.79
C ASP A 486 22.24 -9.26 -11.35
N LEU A 487 22.23 -8.20 -10.55
CA LEU A 487 21.49 -6.96 -10.83
C LEU A 487 22.26 -6.00 -11.75
N LYS A 488 23.57 -6.17 -11.91
CA LYS A 488 24.35 -5.34 -12.85
C LYS A 488 24.28 -5.82 -14.30
N ARG A 489 23.62 -6.96 -14.55
CA ARG A 489 23.40 -7.50 -15.90
C ARG A 489 22.55 -6.54 -16.72
N GLY A 490 23.18 -5.87 -17.68
CA GLY A 490 22.50 -5.08 -18.71
C GLY A 490 22.00 -5.92 -19.89
N GLY A 491 21.33 -5.24 -20.83
CA GLY A 491 20.68 -5.86 -21.98
C GLY A 491 19.33 -6.51 -21.66
N ASN A 492 18.63 -6.99 -22.70
CA ASN A 492 17.32 -7.67 -22.63
C ASN A 492 16.18 -6.86 -21.98
N LEU A 493 16.33 -5.54 -21.83
CA LEU A 493 15.32 -4.66 -21.24
C LEU A 493 14.87 -5.14 -19.84
N ARG A 494 15.83 -5.65 -19.07
CA ARG A 494 15.59 -6.33 -17.79
C ARG A 494 14.77 -5.47 -16.84
N TYR A 495 15.16 -4.22 -16.65
CA TYR A 495 14.49 -3.30 -15.73
C TYR A 495 13.26 -2.67 -16.35
N GLN A 496 13.26 -2.38 -17.65
CA GLN A 496 12.07 -1.85 -18.33
C GLN A 496 10.90 -2.84 -18.25
N LYS A 497 11.17 -4.15 -18.32
CA LYS A 497 10.14 -5.19 -18.07
C LYS A 497 9.53 -5.08 -16.68
N THR A 498 10.24 -4.58 -15.66
CA THR A 498 9.73 -4.41 -14.29
C THR A 498 8.83 -3.19 -14.13
N ALA A 499 9.05 -2.16 -14.94
CA ALA A 499 8.45 -0.84 -14.77
C ALA A 499 6.93 -0.78 -15.02
N ALA A 500 6.34 -1.83 -15.58
CA ALA A 500 4.89 -2.00 -15.66
C ALA A 500 4.49 -3.40 -15.21
N TYR A 501 3.25 -3.49 -14.69
CA TYR A 501 2.63 -4.74 -14.22
C TYR A 501 3.34 -5.41 -13.03
N GLY A 502 3.94 -4.60 -12.16
CA GLY A 502 4.53 -5.04 -10.89
C GLY A 502 5.94 -5.62 -11.01
N HIS A 503 6.75 -5.39 -9.98
CA HIS A 503 8.12 -5.92 -9.88
C HIS A 503 8.16 -7.35 -9.34
N PHE A 504 7.07 -7.80 -8.71
CA PHE A 504 7.01 -9.06 -7.96
C PHE A 504 5.93 -10.01 -8.48
N GLY A 505 6.10 -11.30 -8.20
CA GLY A 505 5.14 -12.34 -8.57
C GLY A 505 5.11 -12.69 -10.07
N ARG A 506 6.25 -12.57 -10.74
CA ARG A 506 6.40 -12.82 -12.18
C ARG A 506 7.51 -13.83 -12.42
N ASP A 507 7.29 -14.74 -13.36
CA ASP A 507 8.16 -15.90 -13.59
C ASP A 507 9.22 -15.67 -14.69
N ASP A 508 9.44 -14.42 -15.08
CA ASP A 508 10.50 -14.06 -16.02
C ASP A 508 11.87 -14.37 -15.38
N PRO A 509 12.78 -15.10 -16.07
CA PRO A 509 14.09 -15.47 -15.52
C PRO A 509 15.00 -14.28 -15.20
N ASP A 510 14.71 -13.09 -15.73
CA ASP A 510 15.40 -11.86 -15.33
C ASP A 510 14.99 -11.37 -13.92
N PHE A 511 13.90 -11.87 -13.34
CA PHE A 511 13.47 -11.50 -11.99
C PHE A 511 14.04 -12.48 -10.97
N THR A 512 15.37 -12.46 -10.86
CA THR A 512 16.15 -13.36 -9.99
C THR A 512 15.74 -13.34 -8.51
N TRP A 513 15.12 -12.26 -8.04
CA TRP A 513 14.54 -12.16 -6.70
C TRP A 513 13.28 -13.00 -6.50
N GLU A 514 12.63 -13.45 -7.57
CA GLU A 514 11.51 -14.40 -7.52
C GLU A 514 11.99 -15.86 -7.39
N THR A 515 13.29 -16.13 -7.57
CA THR A 515 13.88 -17.46 -7.35
C THR A 515 13.95 -17.77 -5.86
N VAL A 516 13.27 -18.84 -5.45
CA VAL A 516 13.19 -19.31 -4.07
C VAL A 516 14.53 -19.89 -3.61
N LYS A 517 14.98 -19.48 -2.41
CA LYS A 517 16.01 -20.18 -1.64
C LYS A 517 15.32 -21.10 -0.64
N ILE A 518 15.60 -22.40 -0.68
CA ILE A 518 14.99 -23.36 0.26
C ILE A 518 15.64 -23.20 1.63
N LEU A 519 14.84 -22.82 2.62
CA LEU A 519 15.25 -22.64 4.01
C LEU A 519 14.90 -23.90 4.81
N LYS A 520 15.89 -24.45 5.51
CA LYS A 520 15.71 -25.60 6.39
C LYS A 520 16.02 -25.17 7.82
N PRO A 521 15.12 -25.39 8.79
CA PRO A 521 15.48 -25.26 10.19
C PRO A 521 16.65 -26.18 10.49
N SER A 522 17.64 -25.71 11.23
CA SER A 522 18.65 -26.58 11.83
C SER A 522 17.92 -27.67 12.63
N ARG A 523 18.27 -28.95 12.40
CA ARG A 523 17.71 -30.05 13.19
C ARG A 523 18.14 -29.80 14.64
N ALA A 524 17.15 -29.62 15.52
CA ALA A 524 17.35 -29.54 16.96
C ALA A 524 17.87 -30.86 17.52
#